data_AF-A0A3Q3G2R8-F1
#
_entry.id   AF-A0A3Q3G2R8-F1
#
_cell.length_a   1.000
_cell.length_b   1.000
_cell.length_c   1.000
_cell.angle_alpha   90.00
_cell.angle_beta   90.00
_cell.angle_gamma   90.00
#
_symmetry.space_group_name_H-M   'P 1'
#
loop_
_entity.id
_entity.type
_entity.pdbx_description
1 polymer ?
#
loop_
_entity_poly.entity_id
_entity_poly.type
_entity_poly.pdbx_seq_one_letter_code
_entity_poly.pdbx_strand_id
1 'polypeptide(L)'
;MWRDVYEHALDLFYQIFTSLEDQGTLNPDNQVHLYALHGSSFPKFREPSAPSEMLGTFMDLELKGINHLMNSGEDTESKAPWRILQRGNCRTNKPVQCQKEGKSVNTTAKEIEQVLGMYIHMGLVQMSSVRAYWEMETRLPAVCHVMSRDRFLKLLTVIHFQDNLSVSDDFLYIPPEESHAVDEIMVPFKGKSHLRVYMPAKPHKWGFKMWGRAGQSGFLYDFDICQGAENPDREKSEVGVTGEVVLKMTSTLPAGKNHKVFADNYFTSVPLVQHLKERGIHYVGTIRMNRMKHCTMMDEKELKKNGRGSMDFRVNQENNIVVRWYDNKAVNLISSFVGTEPVGNVKRWDRKSKTHITVPRPAIVETYNKFMGGVDLLDMLSALYKFSFRSRRWYMYIWWHTVTVAVINAWNLYRRDQKKLWLAGKAKIRCGRPLSSPEETPTPPRKRPSCSVPLDVRRDGIDHFPTWETRQRCNHFSHVYCEKCKVHLCLNKDRNCFCAYHKMK
;
A
#
# COMPACT_ATOMS: atom_id res chain seq x y z
N MET A 1 -18.09 -3.78 2.46
CA MET A 1 -17.20 -3.54 3.62
C MET A 1 -15.72 -3.42 3.23
N TRP A 2 -14.95 -4.50 3.03
CA TRP A 2 -13.50 -4.36 2.76
C TRP A 2 -13.20 -3.69 1.40
N ARG A 3 -14.11 -3.85 0.43
CA ARG A 3 -14.05 -3.15 -0.85
C ARG A 3 -14.29 -1.64 -0.70
N ASP A 4 -15.29 -1.26 0.08
CA ASP A 4 -15.64 0.14 0.32
C ASP A 4 -14.48 0.87 1.04
N VAL A 5 -13.82 0.20 2.00
CA VAL A 5 -12.60 0.72 2.64
C VAL A 5 -11.47 0.90 1.63
N TYR A 6 -11.31 -0.06 0.73
CA TYR A 6 -10.30 0.01 -0.33
C TYR A 6 -10.52 1.22 -1.25
N GLU A 7 -11.76 1.50 -1.67
CA GLU A 7 -12.07 2.61 -2.58
C GLU A 7 -11.84 3.99 -1.98
N HIS A 8 -12.29 4.22 -0.73
CA HIS A 8 -12.08 5.52 -0.10
C HIS A 8 -10.61 5.78 0.22
N ALA A 9 -9.88 4.73 0.62
CA ALA A 9 -8.44 4.84 0.77
C ALA A 9 -7.75 5.11 -0.58
N LEU A 10 -8.22 4.47 -1.66
CA LEU A 10 -7.69 4.66 -3.01
C LEU A 10 -7.83 6.12 -3.47
N ASP A 11 -9.02 6.70 -3.34
CA ASP A 11 -9.28 8.10 -3.73
C ASP A 11 -8.43 9.07 -2.90
N LEU A 12 -8.38 8.89 -1.58
CA LEU A 12 -7.54 9.69 -0.69
C LEU A 12 -6.06 9.67 -1.14
N PHE A 13 -5.50 8.49 -1.41
CA PHE A 13 -4.10 8.39 -1.84
C PHE A 13 -3.86 8.95 -3.24
N TYR A 14 -4.82 8.80 -4.15
CA TYR A 14 -4.73 9.40 -5.49
C TYR A 14 -4.65 10.93 -5.43
N GLN A 15 -5.50 11.55 -4.59
CA GLN A 15 -5.47 12.99 -4.34
C GLN A 15 -4.16 13.43 -3.71
N ILE A 16 -3.63 12.66 -2.75
CA ILE A 16 -2.31 12.93 -2.15
C ILE A 16 -1.21 12.95 -3.21
N PHE A 17 -1.15 11.95 -4.10
CA PHE A 17 -0.12 11.93 -5.16
C PHE A 17 -0.23 13.13 -6.11
N THR A 18 -1.45 13.50 -6.47
CA THR A 18 -1.71 14.67 -7.32
C THR A 18 -1.24 15.96 -6.63
N SER A 19 -1.57 16.14 -5.35
CA SER A 19 -1.12 17.30 -4.57
C SER A 19 0.41 17.34 -4.41
N LEU A 20 1.07 16.19 -4.23
CA LEU A 20 2.53 16.14 -4.10
C LEU A 20 3.24 16.51 -5.40
N GLU A 21 2.65 16.19 -6.56
CA GLU A 21 3.14 16.64 -7.86
C GLU A 21 2.97 18.14 -8.05
N ASP A 22 1.78 18.69 -7.76
CA ASP A 22 1.52 20.12 -7.90
C ASP A 22 2.46 20.96 -7.03
N GLN A 23 2.90 20.41 -5.90
CA GLN A 23 3.89 21.04 -5.00
C GLN A 23 5.35 20.84 -5.45
N GLY A 24 5.61 20.10 -6.52
CA GLY A 24 6.95 19.81 -7.05
C GLY A 24 7.74 18.76 -6.27
N THR A 25 7.10 18.10 -5.30
CA THR A 25 7.70 17.11 -4.40
C THR A 25 7.77 15.71 -5.03
N LEU A 26 6.82 15.42 -5.92
CA LEU A 26 6.74 14.17 -6.69
C LEU A 26 7.22 14.41 -8.13
N ASN A 27 8.11 13.54 -8.63
CA ASN A 27 8.49 13.51 -10.04
C ASN A 27 8.02 12.20 -10.68
N PRO A 28 6.95 12.18 -11.48
CA PRO A 28 6.43 10.95 -12.08
C PRO A 28 7.42 10.28 -13.04
N ASP A 29 8.36 11.04 -13.62
CA ASP A 29 9.32 10.56 -14.63
C ASP A 29 10.53 9.82 -14.04
N ASN A 30 10.76 9.97 -12.73
CA ASN A 30 11.84 9.26 -12.06
C ASN A 30 11.31 7.89 -11.58
N GLN A 31 11.93 6.78 -12.01
CA GLN A 31 11.49 5.41 -11.68
C GLN A 31 11.47 5.14 -10.16
N VAL A 32 12.08 6.03 -9.39
CA VAL A 32 12.24 5.94 -7.94
C VAL A 32 10.95 6.25 -7.19
N HIS A 33 9.84 6.75 -7.75
CA HIS A 33 8.84 7.43 -6.89
C HIS A 33 7.90 6.60 -6.00
N LEU A 34 7.65 5.31 -6.23
CA LEU A 34 7.10 4.48 -5.14
C LEU A 34 8.14 4.34 -4.00
N TYR A 35 9.43 4.27 -4.39
CA TYR A 35 10.59 4.33 -3.50
C TYR A 35 10.98 5.77 -3.05
N ALA A 36 10.31 6.84 -3.51
CA ALA A 36 10.61 8.22 -3.09
C ALA A 36 10.01 8.52 -1.71
N LEU A 37 9.00 7.76 -1.30
CA LEU A 37 8.62 7.65 0.10
C LEU A 37 9.80 7.15 0.97
N HIS A 38 10.69 6.33 0.40
CA HIS A 38 11.90 5.83 1.09
C HIS A 38 13.09 6.80 1.00
N GLY A 39 13.24 7.55 -0.10
CA GLY A 39 14.42 8.37 -0.42
C GLY A 39 14.53 9.72 0.30
N SER A 40 13.43 10.28 0.80
CA SER A 40 13.45 11.51 1.61
C SER A 40 13.82 11.28 3.07
N SER A 41 13.90 10.01 3.50
CA SER A 41 14.11 9.61 4.90
C SER A 41 15.52 9.10 5.22
N PHE A 42 16.39 8.95 4.21
CA PHE A 42 17.81 8.68 4.44
C PHE A 42 18.58 9.99 4.51
N PRO A 43 19.31 10.28 5.61
CA PRO A 43 20.36 11.29 5.56
C PRO A 43 21.30 10.88 4.43
N LYS A 44 21.49 11.75 3.43
CA LYS A 44 22.58 11.59 2.46
C LYS A 44 23.87 11.40 3.27
N PHE A 45 24.40 10.18 3.30
CA PHE A 45 25.75 9.97 3.78
C PHE A 45 26.69 10.69 2.81
N ARG A 46 27.38 11.69 3.35
CA ARG A 46 28.47 12.51 2.79
C ARG A 46 28.10 13.57 1.76
N GLU A 47 27.98 14.81 2.26
CA GLU A 47 28.83 15.94 1.86
C GLU A 47 28.90 16.95 3.03
N PRO A 48 30.06 17.52 3.41
CA PRO A 48 30.23 18.26 4.67
C PRO A 48 29.68 19.70 4.71
N SER A 49 28.83 20.13 3.77
CA SER A 49 28.53 21.57 3.63
C SER A 49 27.14 21.90 3.07
N ALA A 50 26.08 21.35 3.65
CA ALA A 50 24.70 21.80 3.37
C ALA A 50 23.94 22.13 4.68
N PRO A 51 23.29 23.30 4.81
CA PRO A 51 22.66 23.76 6.04
C PRO A 51 21.40 22.95 6.39
N SER A 52 21.15 22.81 7.69
CA SER A 52 20.15 21.94 8.33
C SER A 52 18.68 22.37 8.18
N GLU A 53 18.30 23.04 7.09
CA GLU A 53 16.96 23.66 6.94
C GLU A 53 15.93 22.83 6.15
N MET A 54 16.27 21.64 5.63
CA MET A 54 15.35 20.85 4.79
C MET A 54 14.49 19.79 5.51
N LEU A 55 14.51 19.72 6.85
CA LEU A 55 13.66 18.79 7.62
C LEU A 55 12.33 19.41 8.10
N GLY A 56 12.21 20.75 8.07
CA GLY A 56 11.01 21.47 8.53
C GLY A 56 9.99 21.79 7.44
N THR A 57 10.37 21.74 6.17
CA THR A 57 9.52 22.18 5.05
C THR A 57 8.50 21.14 4.62
N PHE A 58 8.79 19.84 4.77
CA PHE A 58 7.88 18.77 4.33
C PHE A 58 6.64 18.61 5.24
N MET A 59 6.83 18.69 6.56
CA MET A 59 5.73 18.69 7.54
C MET A 59 4.77 19.86 7.38
N ASP A 60 5.32 21.03 7.04
CA ASP A 60 4.53 22.24 6.83
C ASP A 60 3.76 22.21 5.50
N LEU A 61 4.23 21.44 4.52
CA LEU A 61 3.63 21.32 3.18
C LEU A 61 2.54 20.25 3.12
N GLU A 62 2.71 19.11 3.79
CA GLU A 62 1.64 18.09 3.92
C GLU A 62 0.44 18.62 4.73
N LEU A 63 0.69 19.33 5.83
CA LEU A 63 -0.36 20.01 6.59
C LEU A 63 -1.05 21.12 5.78
N LYS A 64 -0.34 21.80 4.86
CA LYS A 64 -0.92 22.82 3.97
C LYS A 64 -1.72 22.21 2.81
N GLY A 65 -1.27 21.09 2.23
CA GLY A 65 -2.03 20.36 1.21
C GLY A 65 -3.33 19.79 1.78
N ILE A 66 -3.26 19.20 2.98
CA ILE A 66 -4.42 18.71 3.73
C ILE A 66 -5.34 19.86 4.16
N ASN A 67 -4.80 21.03 4.57
CA ASN A 67 -5.61 22.19 4.91
C ASN A 67 -6.18 22.96 3.70
N HIS A 68 -5.56 22.87 2.51
CA HIS A 68 -6.09 23.50 1.29
C HIS A 68 -7.33 22.75 0.77
N LEU A 69 -7.33 21.42 0.85
CA LEU A 69 -8.50 20.57 0.62
C LEU A 69 -9.68 20.89 1.55
N MET A 70 -9.41 21.40 2.76
CA MET A 70 -10.42 21.74 3.77
C MET A 70 -11.11 23.11 3.55
N ASN A 71 -10.60 23.96 2.66
CA ASN A 71 -11.16 25.30 2.41
C ASN A 71 -11.87 25.43 1.06
N SER A 72 -11.85 24.40 0.21
CA SER A 72 -12.45 24.42 -1.14
C SER A 72 -13.67 23.50 -1.29
N GLY A 73 -14.18 22.91 -0.21
CA GLY A 73 -15.37 22.06 -0.24
C GLY A 73 -16.35 22.48 0.85
N GLU A 74 -17.53 22.93 0.44
CA GLU A 74 -18.68 23.10 1.33
C GLU A 74 -18.98 21.81 2.11
N ASP A 75 -19.43 21.99 3.35
CA ASP A 75 -19.92 21.01 4.33
C ASP A 75 -20.28 19.61 3.76
N THR A 76 -19.34 18.67 3.79
CA THR A 76 -19.61 17.25 3.57
C THR A 76 -19.26 16.40 4.79
N GLU A 77 -20.00 16.57 5.88
CA GLU A 77 -20.01 15.63 7.02
C GLU A 77 -20.62 14.25 6.66
N SER A 78 -21.15 14.07 5.44
CA SER A 78 -21.98 12.91 5.08
C SER A 78 -21.31 11.81 4.23
N LYS A 79 -20.02 11.91 3.88
CA LYS A 79 -19.38 11.01 2.89
C LYS A 79 -18.19 10.16 3.37
N ALA A 80 -17.99 10.02 4.68
CA ALA A 80 -16.96 9.13 5.22
C ALA A 80 -17.51 7.72 5.54
N PRO A 81 -16.95 6.62 5.01
CA PRO A 81 -17.43 5.24 5.22
C PRO A 81 -17.07 4.66 6.60
N TRP A 82 -16.30 5.40 7.42
CA TRP A 82 -15.93 4.99 8.77
C TRP A 82 -16.86 5.64 9.80
N ARG A 83 -17.97 4.98 10.13
CA ARG A 83 -18.76 5.32 11.32
C ARG A 83 -18.28 4.49 12.51
N ILE A 84 -17.82 5.16 13.58
CA ILE A 84 -17.85 4.54 14.92
C ILE A 84 -19.32 4.51 15.33
N LEU A 85 -20.00 3.39 15.10
CA LEU A 85 -21.41 3.23 15.46
C LEU A 85 -21.66 3.56 16.94
N GLN A 86 -22.57 4.51 17.17
CA GLN A 86 -23.31 4.64 18.42
C GLN A 86 -24.70 4.00 18.25
N ARG A 87 -24.94 2.91 19.00
CA ARG A 87 -26.21 2.20 19.29
C ARG A 87 -26.96 1.50 18.13
N GLY A 88 -27.51 0.31 18.47
CA GLY A 88 -28.60 -0.36 17.74
C GLY A 88 -28.43 -1.89 17.66
N ASN A 89 -29.33 -2.65 18.29
CA ASN A 89 -29.28 -4.11 18.50
C ASN A 89 -29.25 -4.96 17.22
N CYS A 90 -28.32 -5.93 17.15
CA CYS A 90 -28.51 -7.17 16.40
C CYS A 90 -27.87 -8.37 17.14
N ARG A 91 -28.67 -9.41 17.32
CA ARG A 91 -28.34 -10.65 18.04
C ARG A 91 -27.53 -11.59 17.15
N THR A 92 -26.21 -11.52 17.19
CA THR A 92 -25.30 -12.67 17.02
C THR A 92 -23.93 -12.34 17.64
N ASN A 93 -23.34 -13.33 18.31
CA ASN A 93 -22.26 -13.17 19.29
C ASN A 93 -20.94 -12.59 18.72
N LYS A 94 -20.73 -11.26 18.88
CA LYS A 94 -19.55 -10.59 19.52
C LYS A 94 -19.41 -9.06 19.20
N PRO A 95 -20.38 -8.19 19.54
CA PRO A 95 -20.20 -6.73 19.52
C PRO A 95 -19.73 -6.15 20.89
N VAL A 96 -18.86 -6.83 21.64
CA VAL A 96 -18.79 -6.63 23.12
C VAL A 96 -17.75 -5.63 23.64
N GLN A 97 -16.86 -5.04 22.82
CA GLN A 97 -15.84 -4.14 23.39
C GLN A 97 -16.25 -2.66 23.50
N CYS A 98 -17.09 -2.12 22.59
CA CYS A 98 -17.54 -0.73 22.69
C CYS A 98 -18.81 -0.53 23.53
N GLN A 99 -19.60 -1.59 23.77
CA GLN A 99 -20.85 -1.48 24.51
C GLN A 99 -20.70 -1.47 26.04
N LYS A 100 -19.50 -1.75 26.58
CA LYS A 100 -19.32 -1.87 28.04
C LYS A 100 -19.02 -0.56 28.78
N GLU A 101 -18.59 0.50 28.10
CA GLU A 101 -18.19 1.75 28.78
C GLU A 101 -19.13 2.93 28.54
N GLY A 102 -20.02 2.90 27.55
CA GLY A 102 -20.96 3.99 27.26
C GLY A 102 -20.33 5.33 26.90
N LYS A 103 -19.00 5.40 26.75
CA LYS A 103 -18.23 6.62 26.48
C LYS A 103 -17.79 6.65 25.02
N SER A 104 -18.23 7.68 24.29
CA SER A 104 -17.72 8.01 22.97
C SER A 104 -16.21 8.25 23.02
N VAL A 105 -15.48 7.75 22.02
CA VAL A 105 -14.03 8.00 21.88
C VAL A 105 -13.76 9.41 21.33
N ASN A 106 -14.82 10.14 20.92
CA ASN A 106 -14.78 11.48 20.33
C ASN A 106 -13.69 11.57 19.26
N THR A 107 -13.82 10.75 18.21
CA THR A 107 -12.90 10.79 17.08
C THR A 107 -13.50 11.54 15.91
N THR A 108 -12.64 12.00 15.01
CA THR A 108 -13.03 12.71 13.78
C THR A 108 -12.44 12.00 12.56
N ALA A 109 -12.96 12.27 11.36
CA ALA A 109 -12.38 11.75 10.11
C ALA A 109 -10.89 12.12 9.98
N LYS A 110 -10.55 13.37 10.33
CA LYS A 110 -9.18 13.88 10.35
C LYS A 110 -8.23 13.07 11.24
N GLU A 111 -8.69 12.60 12.41
CA GLU A 111 -7.85 11.74 13.26
C GLU A 111 -7.60 10.36 12.63
N ILE A 112 -8.57 9.82 11.88
CA ILE A 112 -8.40 8.54 11.17
C ILE A 112 -7.42 8.71 10.00
N GLU A 113 -7.52 9.80 9.25
CA GLU A 113 -6.55 10.16 8.21
C GLU A 113 -5.13 10.30 8.77
N GLN A 114 -4.99 10.96 9.93
CA GLN A 114 -3.72 11.05 10.65
C GLN A 114 -3.17 9.67 11.03
N VAL A 115 -4.03 8.76 11.52
CA VAL A 115 -3.63 7.37 11.81
C VAL A 115 -3.15 6.64 10.56
N LEU A 116 -3.79 6.85 9.41
CA LEU A 116 -3.37 6.28 8.12
C LEU A 116 -2.01 6.85 7.68
N GLY A 117 -1.83 8.17 7.74
CA GLY A 117 -0.55 8.82 7.40
C GLY A 117 0.59 8.34 8.30
N MET A 118 0.35 8.26 9.61
CA MET A 118 1.31 7.71 10.57
C MET A 118 1.68 6.26 10.22
N TYR A 119 0.73 5.41 9.83
CA TYR A 119 1.00 4.04 9.43
C TYR A 119 1.92 3.94 8.22
N ILE A 120 1.72 4.80 7.22
CA ILE A 120 2.58 4.85 6.03
C ILE A 120 4.01 5.24 6.41
N HIS A 121 4.19 6.28 7.22
CA HIS A 121 5.51 6.66 7.72
C HIS A 121 6.19 5.54 8.52
N MET A 122 5.43 4.84 9.37
CA MET A 122 5.95 3.70 10.12
C MET A 122 6.31 2.51 9.22
N GLY A 123 5.67 2.37 8.06
CA GLY A 123 6.01 1.37 7.03
C GLY A 123 7.37 1.65 6.39
N LEU A 124 7.72 2.93 6.23
CA LEU A 124 8.97 3.40 5.62
C LEU A 124 10.14 3.38 6.60
N VAL A 125 9.92 3.84 7.83
CA VAL A 125 10.95 3.91 8.88
C VAL A 125 10.60 2.90 9.96
N GLN A 126 10.87 1.62 9.70
CA GLN A 126 10.46 0.56 10.62
C GLN A 126 11.29 0.53 11.90
N MET A 127 10.61 0.67 13.03
CA MET A 127 11.20 0.49 14.36
C MET A 127 10.83 -0.87 14.98
N SER A 128 11.66 -1.32 15.92
CA SER A 128 11.45 -2.58 16.65
C SER A 128 10.15 -2.62 17.48
N SER A 129 9.61 -1.44 17.82
CA SER A 129 8.40 -1.27 18.60
C SER A 129 7.64 -0.02 18.16
N VAL A 130 6.30 -0.09 18.18
CA VAL A 130 5.43 1.08 17.97
C VAL A 130 5.73 2.20 18.97
N ARG A 131 6.19 1.88 20.17
CA ARG A 131 6.49 2.92 21.19
C ARG A 131 7.73 3.74 20.84
N ALA A 132 8.68 3.14 20.11
CA ALA A 132 9.97 3.76 19.79
C ALA A 132 9.80 5.09 19.03
N TYR A 133 8.75 5.24 18.21
CA TYR A 133 8.51 6.48 17.47
C TYR A 133 8.30 7.72 18.37
N TRP A 134 7.95 7.52 19.65
CA TRP A 134 7.75 8.58 20.64
C TRP A 134 8.87 8.69 21.69
N GLU A 135 9.83 7.76 21.69
CA GLU A 135 10.98 7.80 22.59
C GLU A 135 11.93 8.94 22.21
N MET A 136 12.70 9.46 23.17
CA MET A 136 13.52 10.66 22.97
C MET A 136 14.58 10.49 21.88
N GLU A 137 15.25 9.34 21.84
CA GLU A 137 16.39 9.08 20.93
C GLU A 137 15.94 8.65 19.53
N THR A 138 14.80 7.98 19.42
CA THR A 138 14.24 7.45 18.16
C THR A 138 13.01 8.23 17.72
N ARG A 139 12.89 9.48 18.16
CA ARG A 139 11.73 10.33 17.89
C ARG A 139 11.59 10.55 16.39
N LEU A 140 10.48 10.12 15.81
CA LEU A 140 10.14 10.40 14.41
C LEU A 140 9.10 11.51 14.39
N PRO A 141 9.46 12.76 14.01
CA PRO A 141 8.51 13.88 14.00
C PRO A 141 7.22 13.52 13.28
N ALA A 142 7.31 12.89 12.10
CA ALA A 142 6.19 12.53 11.22
C ALA A 142 5.15 11.61 11.88
N VAL A 143 5.50 11.01 13.02
CA VAL A 143 4.59 10.20 13.84
C VAL A 143 4.26 10.92 15.14
N CYS A 144 5.28 11.31 15.91
CA CYS A 144 5.08 11.75 17.28
C CYS A 144 4.50 13.16 17.44
N HIS A 145 4.62 14.02 16.42
CA HIS A 145 4.04 15.37 16.42
C HIS A 145 2.59 15.37 15.93
N VAL A 146 2.18 14.34 15.19
CA VAL A 146 0.82 14.20 14.65
C VAL A 146 -0.16 13.85 15.76
N MET A 147 0.18 12.86 16.58
CA MET A 147 -0.71 12.35 17.63
C MET A 147 0.10 11.80 18.80
N SER A 148 -0.44 11.92 20.01
CA SER A 148 0.17 11.29 21.19
C SER A 148 0.13 9.77 21.06
N ARG A 149 1.17 9.10 21.61
CA ARG A 149 1.27 7.63 21.63
C ARG A 149 0.00 6.98 22.17
N ASP A 150 -0.52 7.51 23.27
CA ASP A 150 -1.64 6.90 23.97
C ASP A 150 -2.96 7.12 23.20
N ARG A 151 -3.13 8.26 22.52
CA ARG A 151 -4.28 8.48 21.62
C ARG A 151 -4.20 7.55 20.41
N PHE A 152 -3.04 7.42 19.79
CA PHE A 152 -2.83 6.51 18.66
C PHE A 152 -3.16 5.06 19.03
N LEU A 153 -2.58 4.56 20.13
CA LEU A 153 -2.86 3.21 20.61
C LEU A 153 -4.33 3.03 21.01
N LYS A 154 -4.97 4.02 21.64
CA LYS A 154 -6.40 3.97 21.98
C LYS A 154 -7.27 3.90 20.73
N LEU A 155 -7.05 4.74 19.73
CA LEU A 155 -7.78 4.70 18.46
C LEU A 155 -7.65 3.32 17.80
N LEU A 156 -6.42 2.80 17.73
CA LEU A 156 -6.20 1.46 17.20
C LEU A 156 -7.01 0.42 17.95
N THR A 157 -7.23 0.54 19.27
CA THR A 157 -8.05 -0.40 20.08
C THR A 157 -9.57 -0.37 19.81
N VAL A 158 -10.09 0.72 19.24
CA VAL A 158 -11.54 0.94 19.10
C VAL A 158 -12.02 0.93 17.65
N ILE A 159 -11.13 1.05 16.66
CA ILE A 159 -11.47 0.96 15.24
C ILE A 159 -12.27 -0.32 14.96
N HIS A 160 -13.39 -0.13 14.25
CA HIS A 160 -14.39 -1.14 13.91
C HIS A 160 -15.00 -0.78 12.54
N PHE A 161 -15.36 -1.79 11.75
CA PHE A 161 -15.70 -1.61 10.32
C PHE A 161 -17.11 -2.10 9.96
N GLN A 162 -17.95 -2.43 10.94
CA GLN A 162 -19.35 -2.80 10.67
C GLN A 162 -20.25 -1.56 10.72
N ASP A 163 -20.90 -1.24 9.60
CA ASP A 163 -22.20 -0.57 9.58
C ASP A 163 -23.20 -1.53 8.94
N ASN A 164 -24.24 -1.94 9.67
CA ASN A 164 -25.19 -2.96 9.23
C ASN A 164 -26.35 -2.38 8.39
N LEU A 165 -26.37 -1.07 8.16
CA LEU A 165 -27.56 -0.36 7.67
C LEU A 165 -27.43 0.20 6.26
N SER A 166 -26.24 0.15 5.65
CA SER A 166 -26.05 0.57 4.27
C SER A 166 -24.83 -0.11 3.66
N VAL A 167 -25.07 -0.97 2.67
CA VAL A 167 -24.05 -1.36 1.70
C VAL A 167 -24.33 -0.48 0.48
N SER A 168 -23.42 0.44 0.18
CA SER A 168 -23.46 1.19 -1.08
C SER A 168 -22.77 0.33 -2.13
N ASP A 169 -23.47 0.06 -3.23
CA ASP A 169 -22.95 -0.68 -4.40
C ASP A 169 -22.38 0.26 -5.48
N ASP A 170 -22.26 1.57 -5.19
CA ASP A 170 -21.70 2.54 -6.12
C ASP A 170 -20.17 2.49 -6.09
N PHE A 171 -19.63 1.54 -6.86
CA PHE A 171 -18.19 1.33 -7.03
C PHE A 171 -17.56 2.37 -7.96
N LEU A 172 -16.32 2.75 -7.67
CA LEU A 172 -15.53 3.56 -8.60
C LEU A 172 -15.20 2.71 -9.83
N TYR A 173 -15.81 3.03 -10.98
CA TYR A 173 -15.51 2.33 -12.23
C TYR A 173 -14.10 2.70 -12.73
N ILE A 174 -13.14 1.81 -12.48
CA ILE A 174 -11.78 1.92 -13.01
C ILE A 174 -11.69 1.05 -14.27
N PRO A 175 -11.44 1.64 -15.46
CA PRO A 175 -11.30 0.87 -16.69
C PRO A 175 -10.22 -0.22 -16.52
N PRO A 176 -10.58 -1.51 -16.70
CA PRO A 176 -9.66 -2.61 -16.54
C PRO A 176 -8.60 -2.65 -17.64
N GLU A 177 -7.41 -3.14 -17.30
CA GLU A 177 -6.38 -3.54 -18.27
C GLU A 177 -6.87 -4.68 -19.17
N GLU A 178 -6.14 -4.95 -20.26
CA GLU A 178 -6.48 -6.07 -21.14
C GLU A 178 -6.19 -7.43 -20.48
N SER A 179 -5.03 -7.55 -19.84
CA SER A 179 -4.52 -8.80 -19.25
C SER A 179 -4.66 -8.81 -17.72
N HIS A 180 -5.22 -9.90 -17.19
CA HIS A 180 -5.47 -10.10 -15.77
C HIS A 180 -4.93 -11.44 -15.26
N ALA A 181 -4.28 -11.43 -14.11
CA ALA A 181 -3.93 -12.64 -13.36
C ALA A 181 -4.95 -12.88 -12.24
N VAL A 182 -5.39 -14.12 -12.07
CA VAL A 182 -6.17 -14.57 -10.92
C VAL A 182 -5.33 -15.54 -10.11
N ASP A 183 -5.07 -15.18 -8.85
CA ASP A 183 -4.28 -15.99 -7.93
C ASP A 183 -4.60 -15.69 -6.45
N GLU A 184 -3.80 -16.28 -5.57
CA GLU A 184 -3.96 -16.29 -4.13
C GLU A 184 -3.05 -15.28 -3.45
N ILE A 185 -3.68 -14.35 -2.72
CA ILE A 185 -3.01 -13.37 -1.88
C ILE A 185 -2.95 -13.91 -0.44
N MET A 186 -1.79 -13.78 0.19
CA MET A 186 -1.59 -14.23 1.58
C MET A 186 -1.37 -13.03 2.50
N VAL A 187 -2.29 -12.81 3.45
CA VAL A 187 -2.11 -11.84 4.54
C VAL A 187 -1.52 -12.53 5.77
N PRO A 188 -0.24 -12.30 6.12
CA PRO A 188 0.43 -13.02 7.21
C PRO A 188 -0.21 -12.77 8.57
N PHE A 189 -0.56 -13.84 9.28
CA PHE A 189 -1.17 -13.79 10.60
C PHE A 189 -0.92 -15.08 11.39
N LYS A 190 -0.36 -14.95 12.61
CA LYS A 190 -0.06 -16.08 13.51
C LYS A 190 -1.04 -16.22 14.68
N GLY A 191 -1.94 -15.26 14.89
CA GLY A 191 -2.90 -15.31 16.00
C GLY A 191 -4.01 -16.34 15.79
N LYS A 192 -4.96 -16.42 16.74
CA LYS A 192 -6.13 -17.32 16.63
C LYS A 192 -7.22 -16.66 15.79
N SER A 193 -7.66 -17.33 14.73
CA SER A 193 -8.85 -16.98 13.94
C SER A 193 -9.37 -18.22 13.21
N HIS A 194 -10.66 -18.29 12.96
CA HIS A 194 -11.31 -19.37 12.21
C HIS A 194 -10.99 -19.30 10.71
N LEU A 195 -10.68 -18.11 10.18
CA LEU A 195 -10.31 -17.87 8.78
C LEU A 195 -8.81 -18.12 8.49
N ARG A 196 -8.03 -18.53 9.49
CA ARG A 196 -6.59 -18.69 9.34
C ARG A 196 -6.28 -20.00 8.61
N VAL A 197 -5.50 -19.91 7.53
CA VAL A 197 -5.07 -21.04 6.71
C VAL A 197 -3.56 -21.25 6.84
N TYR A 198 -3.12 -22.50 6.66
CA TYR A 198 -1.72 -22.87 6.53
C TYR A 198 -1.38 -23.18 5.06
N MET A 199 -0.40 -22.47 4.49
CA MET A 199 0.08 -22.64 3.11
C MET A 199 1.60 -22.84 3.10
N PRO A 200 2.10 -24.09 3.01
CA PRO A 200 3.52 -24.39 3.21
C PRO A 200 4.44 -23.82 2.12
N ALA A 201 3.91 -23.58 0.92
CA ALA A 201 4.66 -23.09 -0.24
C ALA A 201 4.88 -21.57 -0.25
N LYS A 202 4.13 -20.80 0.55
CA LYS A 202 4.28 -19.33 0.62
C LYS A 202 5.34 -18.96 1.67
N PRO A 203 6.08 -17.84 1.49
CA PRO A 203 7.11 -17.39 2.46
C PRO A 203 6.56 -17.24 3.88
N HIS A 204 5.35 -16.68 3.99
CA HIS A 204 4.59 -16.66 5.23
C HIS A 204 3.55 -17.76 5.23
N LYS A 205 3.85 -18.86 5.94
CA LYS A 205 3.02 -20.07 5.90
C LYS A 205 1.67 -19.97 6.62
N TRP A 206 1.49 -19.01 7.52
CA TRP A 206 0.26 -18.84 8.31
C TRP A 206 -0.35 -17.47 8.05
N GLY A 207 -1.63 -17.42 7.69
CA GLY A 207 -2.31 -16.17 7.38
C GLY A 207 -3.77 -16.28 6.96
N PHE A 208 -4.34 -15.19 6.46
CA PHE A 208 -5.64 -15.15 5.78
C PHE A 208 -5.45 -15.28 4.27
N LYS A 209 -6.08 -16.29 3.70
CA LYS A 209 -6.06 -16.51 2.25
C LYS A 209 -7.12 -15.62 1.59
N MET A 210 -6.73 -14.91 0.55
CA MET A 210 -7.62 -14.11 -0.28
C MET A 210 -7.44 -14.55 -1.73
N TRP A 211 -8.53 -14.53 -2.50
CA TRP A 211 -8.50 -14.62 -3.95
C TRP A 211 -8.38 -13.22 -4.52
N GLY A 212 -7.55 -13.00 -5.52
CA GLY A 212 -7.35 -11.68 -6.13
C GLY A 212 -7.27 -11.75 -7.64
N ARG A 213 -7.89 -10.77 -8.32
CA ARG A 213 -7.70 -10.46 -9.74
C ARG A 213 -6.88 -9.19 -9.89
N ALA A 214 -5.66 -9.32 -10.38
CA ALA A 214 -4.76 -8.20 -10.61
C ALA A 214 -4.50 -7.99 -12.11
N GLY A 215 -4.25 -6.76 -12.54
CA GLY A 215 -3.73 -6.45 -13.87
C GLY A 215 -2.24 -6.78 -14.01
N GLN A 216 -1.70 -6.65 -15.22
CA GLN A 216 -0.26 -6.81 -15.48
C GLN A 216 0.60 -5.80 -14.69
N SER A 217 0.02 -4.64 -14.34
CA SER A 217 0.67 -3.59 -13.55
C SER A 217 0.78 -3.94 -12.05
N GLY A 218 0.14 -5.03 -11.61
CA GLY A 218 -0.05 -5.33 -10.20
C GLY A 218 -1.25 -4.59 -9.58
N PHE A 219 -2.04 -3.87 -10.38
CA PHE A 219 -3.27 -3.22 -9.90
C PHE A 219 -4.32 -4.27 -9.51
N LEU A 220 -4.75 -4.30 -8.24
CA LEU A 220 -5.80 -5.20 -7.78
C LEU A 220 -7.20 -4.66 -8.16
N TYR A 221 -7.91 -5.36 -9.04
CA TYR A 221 -9.26 -4.97 -9.47
C TYR A 221 -10.36 -5.59 -8.63
N ASP A 222 -10.13 -6.82 -8.17
CA ASP A 222 -11.15 -7.61 -7.50
C ASP A 222 -10.50 -8.54 -6.47
N PHE A 223 -11.13 -8.73 -5.32
CA PHE A 223 -10.63 -9.68 -4.31
C PHE A 223 -11.73 -10.19 -3.37
N ASP A 224 -11.54 -11.38 -2.85
CA ASP A 224 -12.44 -11.97 -1.85
C ASP A 224 -11.70 -12.80 -0.80
N ILE A 225 -12.24 -12.84 0.41
CA ILE A 225 -11.65 -13.62 1.50
C ILE A 225 -12.06 -15.08 1.33
N CYS A 226 -11.08 -15.98 1.35
CA CYS A 226 -11.34 -17.42 1.33
C CYS A 226 -11.90 -17.84 2.71
N GLN A 227 -13.18 -18.21 2.76
CA GLN A 227 -13.88 -18.57 3.99
C GLN A 227 -13.72 -20.06 4.40
N GLY A 228 -12.87 -20.81 3.69
CA GLY A 228 -12.70 -22.26 3.90
C GLY A 228 -13.65 -23.10 3.04
N ALA A 229 -13.82 -24.37 3.40
CA ALA A 229 -14.74 -25.25 2.68
C ALA A 229 -16.19 -24.81 2.94
N GLU A 230 -16.88 -24.44 1.86
CA GLU A 230 -18.33 -24.19 1.90
C GLU A 230 -19.12 -25.50 2.06
N ASN A 231 -20.40 -25.32 2.40
CA ASN A 231 -21.35 -26.35 2.81
C ASN A 231 -21.25 -27.64 1.96
N PRO A 232 -21.17 -28.83 2.59
CA PRO A 232 -21.06 -30.11 1.88
C PRO A 232 -22.26 -30.41 0.96
N ASP A 233 -23.40 -29.75 1.18
CA ASP A 233 -24.63 -29.90 0.39
C ASP A 233 -24.69 -29.02 -0.87
N ARG A 234 -23.61 -28.30 -1.21
CA ARG A 234 -23.58 -27.43 -2.39
C ARG A 234 -23.54 -28.27 -3.66
N GLU A 235 -24.44 -27.99 -4.60
CA GLU A 235 -24.44 -28.63 -5.92
C GLU A 235 -23.08 -28.47 -6.59
N LYS A 236 -22.57 -29.57 -7.17
CA LYS A 236 -21.28 -29.58 -7.82
C LYS A 236 -21.37 -28.87 -9.16
N SER A 237 -20.89 -27.64 -9.21
CA SER A 237 -20.68 -26.92 -10.47
C SER A 237 -19.73 -27.67 -11.40
N GLU A 238 -20.02 -27.60 -12.71
CA GLU A 238 -19.20 -28.20 -13.76
C GLU A 238 -17.76 -27.67 -13.77
N VAL A 239 -17.58 -26.38 -13.49
CA VAL A 239 -16.25 -25.74 -13.41
C VAL A 239 -15.51 -26.08 -12.10
N GLY A 240 -16.24 -26.58 -11.10
CA GLY A 240 -15.78 -26.87 -9.75
C GLY A 240 -15.58 -25.61 -8.89
N VAL A 241 -15.45 -25.80 -7.57
CA VAL A 241 -15.34 -24.71 -6.58
C VAL A 241 -14.22 -23.72 -6.90
N THR A 242 -13.08 -24.21 -7.42
CA THR A 242 -11.96 -23.32 -7.77
C THR A 242 -12.20 -22.58 -9.08
N GLY A 243 -12.94 -23.15 -10.03
CA GLY A 243 -13.35 -22.46 -11.25
C GLY A 243 -14.39 -21.37 -10.96
N GLU A 244 -15.30 -21.61 -10.03
CA GLU A 244 -16.27 -20.58 -9.59
C GLU A 244 -15.61 -19.34 -9.01
N VAL A 245 -14.47 -19.50 -8.31
CA VAL A 245 -13.68 -18.35 -7.85
C VAL A 245 -13.27 -17.47 -9.04
N VAL A 246 -12.79 -18.07 -10.14
CA VAL A 246 -12.43 -17.31 -11.35
C VAL A 246 -13.66 -16.66 -11.99
N LEU A 247 -14.78 -17.36 -12.07
CA LEU A 247 -16.04 -16.78 -12.58
C LEU A 247 -16.48 -15.59 -11.73
N LYS A 248 -16.41 -15.69 -10.40
CA LYS A 248 -16.71 -14.60 -9.46
C LYS A 248 -15.74 -13.42 -9.64
N MET A 249 -14.44 -13.68 -9.70
CA MET A 249 -13.41 -12.65 -9.89
C MET A 249 -13.51 -11.93 -11.24
N THR A 250 -14.08 -12.59 -12.25
CA THR A 250 -14.27 -12.04 -13.60
C THR A 250 -15.69 -11.54 -13.86
N SER A 251 -16.58 -11.55 -12.87
CA SER A 251 -17.96 -11.06 -13.03
C SER A 251 -18.01 -9.56 -13.35
N THR A 252 -17.07 -8.80 -12.78
CA THR A 252 -16.88 -7.36 -12.97
C THR A 252 -16.19 -6.99 -14.29
N LEU A 253 -15.73 -7.99 -15.07
CA LEU A 253 -15.15 -7.75 -16.38
C LEU A 253 -16.23 -7.65 -17.47
N PRO A 254 -16.19 -6.61 -18.32
CA PRO A 254 -17.14 -6.46 -19.41
C PRO A 254 -16.93 -7.56 -20.45
N ALA A 255 -18.02 -8.18 -20.88
CA ALA A 255 -18.02 -9.21 -21.92
C ALA A 255 -17.58 -8.64 -23.28
N GLY A 256 -16.90 -9.47 -24.08
CA GLY A 256 -16.55 -9.13 -25.47
C GLY A 256 -15.54 -8.00 -25.66
N LYS A 257 -14.86 -7.52 -24.61
CA LYS A 257 -13.85 -6.45 -24.70
C LYS A 257 -12.41 -6.95 -24.81
N ASN A 258 -12.20 -8.17 -25.33
CA ASN A 258 -10.88 -8.78 -25.53
C ASN A 258 -10.04 -8.89 -24.24
N HIS A 259 -10.69 -9.03 -23.08
CA HIS A 259 -9.99 -9.28 -21.83
C HIS A 259 -9.38 -10.69 -21.82
N LYS A 260 -8.18 -10.81 -21.25
CA LYS A 260 -7.40 -12.04 -21.17
C LYS A 260 -7.13 -12.37 -19.71
N VAL A 261 -7.50 -13.56 -19.28
CA VAL A 261 -7.35 -14.04 -17.90
C VAL A 261 -6.30 -15.14 -17.85
N PHE A 262 -5.40 -15.02 -16.88
CA PHE A 262 -4.30 -15.94 -16.61
C PHE A 262 -4.46 -16.53 -15.21
N ALA A 263 -4.37 -17.85 -15.06
CA ALA A 263 -4.42 -18.48 -13.74
C ALA A 263 -3.60 -19.79 -13.66
N ASP A 264 -3.26 -20.20 -12.44
CA ASP A 264 -2.55 -21.46 -12.20
C ASP A 264 -3.49 -22.69 -12.23
N ASN A 265 -2.87 -23.87 -12.27
CA ASN A 265 -3.48 -25.19 -12.34
C ASN A 265 -4.47 -25.50 -11.21
N TYR A 266 -4.44 -24.74 -10.12
CA TYR A 266 -5.42 -24.85 -9.06
C TYR A 266 -6.83 -24.48 -9.55
N PHE A 267 -6.93 -23.45 -10.40
CA PHE A 267 -8.18 -22.90 -10.91
C PHE A 267 -8.61 -23.53 -12.23
N THR A 268 -7.65 -23.87 -13.10
CA THR A 268 -7.93 -24.22 -14.49
C THR A 268 -8.67 -25.54 -14.67
N SER A 269 -9.75 -25.52 -15.45
CA SER A 269 -10.48 -26.69 -15.96
C SER A 269 -10.96 -26.43 -17.39
N VAL A 270 -11.20 -27.48 -18.19
CA VAL A 270 -11.69 -27.32 -19.57
C VAL A 270 -13.05 -26.57 -19.60
N PRO A 271 -14.05 -26.93 -18.77
CA PRO A 271 -15.32 -26.20 -18.74
C PRO A 271 -15.17 -24.72 -18.40
N LEU A 272 -14.23 -24.36 -17.51
CA LEU A 272 -13.98 -22.95 -17.17
C LEU A 272 -13.51 -22.14 -18.38
N VAL A 273 -12.63 -22.72 -19.20
CA VAL A 273 -12.13 -22.07 -20.42
C VAL A 273 -13.27 -21.82 -21.41
N GLN A 274 -14.19 -22.78 -21.54
CA GLN A 274 -15.36 -22.68 -22.41
C GLN A 274 -16.31 -21.57 -21.94
N HIS A 275 -16.70 -21.60 -20.66
CA HIS A 275 -17.59 -20.59 -20.08
C HIS A 275 -17.05 -19.16 -20.22
N LEU A 276 -15.74 -18.95 -20.04
CA LEU A 276 -15.16 -17.62 -20.23
C LEU A 276 -15.13 -17.22 -21.70
N LYS A 277 -14.85 -18.16 -22.60
CA LYS A 277 -14.84 -17.91 -24.05
C LYS A 277 -16.22 -17.50 -24.56
N GLU A 278 -17.28 -18.14 -24.08
CA GLU A 278 -18.68 -17.78 -24.38
C GLU A 278 -19.02 -16.36 -23.92
N ARG A 279 -18.46 -15.91 -22.79
CA ARG A 279 -18.54 -14.52 -22.32
C ARG A 279 -17.65 -13.54 -23.12
N GLY A 280 -16.92 -14.00 -24.13
CA GLY A 280 -15.96 -13.19 -24.88
C GLY A 280 -14.74 -12.79 -24.05
N ILE A 281 -14.39 -13.58 -23.03
CA ILE A 281 -13.19 -13.42 -22.20
C ILE A 281 -12.22 -14.55 -22.55
N HIS A 282 -11.02 -14.17 -22.95
CA HIS A 282 -9.98 -15.12 -23.30
C HIS A 282 -9.27 -15.66 -22.05
N TYR A 283 -8.78 -16.89 -22.13
CA TYR A 283 -8.14 -17.56 -20.99
C TYR A 283 -6.84 -18.26 -21.39
N VAL A 284 -5.84 -18.22 -20.51
CA VAL A 284 -4.66 -19.10 -20.53
C VAL A 284 -4.38 -19.57 -19.11
N GLY A 285 -4.22 -20.87 -18.90
CA GLY A 285 -3.80 -21.36 -17.59
C GLY A 285 -2.97 -22.63 -17.69
N THR A 286 -2.14 -22.88 -16.69
CA THR A 286 -1.56 -24.21 -16.52
C THR A 286 -2.69 -25.18 -16.14
N ILE A 287 -2.63 -26.43 -16.61
CA ILE A 287 -3.68 -27.42 -16.37
C ILE A 287 -3.09 -28.75 -15.91
N ARG A 288 -3.74 -29.37 -14.93
CA ARG A 288 -3.35 -30.71 -14.46
C ARG A 288 -3.86 -31.77 -15.43
N MET A 289 -3.04 -32.79 -15.69
CA MET A 289 -3.38 -33.87 -16.63
C MET A 289 -4.69 -34.58 -16.26
N ASN A 290 -4.95 -34.78 -14.96
CA ASN A 290 -6.18 -35.41 -14.48
C ASN A 290 -7.47 -34.59 -14.72
N ARG A 291 -7.36 -33.31 -15.08
CA ARG A 291 -8.48 -32.45 -15.45
C ARG A 291 -8.77 -32.44 -16.95
N MET A 292 -7.95 -33.11 -17.75
CA MET A 292 -8.11 -33.26 -19.20
C MET A 292 -8.59 -34.67 -19.53
N LYS A 293 -9.76 -35.03 -18.99
CA LYS A 293 -10.35 -36.35 -19.26
C LYS A 293 -10.52 -36.52 -20.77
N HIS A 294 -10.12 -37.67 -21.31
CA HIS A 294 -10.19 -38.01 -22.74
C HIS A 294 -9.19 -37.30 -23.67
N CYS A 295 -8.19 -36.58 -23.14
CA CYS A 295 -7.11 -36.00 -23.96
C CYS A 295 -5.82 -36.81 -23.84
N THR A 296 -5.48 -37.60 -24.85
CA THR A 296 -4.22 -38.34 -24.92
C THR A 296 -3.09 -37.46 -25.45
N MET A 297 -2.16 -37.10 -24.57
CA MET A 297 -0.96 -36.33 -24.86
C MET A 297 0.29 -37.22 -24.84
N MET A 298 1.36 -36.82 -25.50
CA MET A 298 2.67 -37.48 -25.41
C MET A 298 3.11 -37.67 -23.96
N ASP A 299 3.74 -38.81 -23.71
CA ASP A 299 4.26 -39.16 -22.39
C ASP A 299 5.47 -38.31 -22.02
N GLU A 300 5.64 -38.05 -20.72
CA GLU A 300 6.78 -37.26 -20.24
C GLU A 300 8.12 -37.93 -20.55
N LYS A 301 8.16 -39.27 -20.63
CA LYS A 301 9.36 -40.03 -21.02
C LYS A 301 9.75 -39.78 -22.47
N GLU A 302 8.77 -39.73 -23.38
CA GLU A 302 8.99 -39.45 -24.80
C GLU A 302 9.42 -38.00 -25.01
N LEU A 303 8.73 -37.05 -24.37
CA LEU A 303 9.12 -35.64 -24.38
C LEU A 303 10.55 -35.44 -23.88
N LYS A 304 10.93 -36.12 -22.80
CA LYS A 304 12.30 -36.10 -22.28
C LYS A 304 13.32 -36.67 -23.26
N LYS A 305 12.97 -37.74 -23.99
CA LYS A 305 13.81 -38.33 -25.04
C LYS A 305 14.02 -37.36 -26.21
N ASN A 306 12.97 -36.63 -26.58
CA ASN A 306 13.00 -35.62 -27.64
C ASN A 306 13.78 -34.35 -27.25
N GLY A 307 14.21 -34.25 -25.98
CA GLY A 307 15.04 -33.15 -25.50
C GLY A 307 14.24 -31.97 -24.96
N ARG A 308 14.96 -31.04 -24.34
CA ARG A 308 14.39 -29.84 -23.74
C ARG A 308 13.85 -28.91 -24.82
N GLY A 309 12.62 -28.45 -24.66
CA GLY A 309 11.89 -27.65 -25.64
C GLY A 309 10.95 -28.46 -26.53
N SER A 310 10.95 -29.80 -26.40
CA SER A 310 9.95 -30.64 -27.07
C SER A 310 8.54 -30.28 -26.62
N MET A 311 7.58 -30.41 -27.54
CA MET A 311 6.19 -30.08 -27.28
C MET A 311 5.22 -31.00 -28.00
N ASP A 312 4.04 -31.16 -27.41
CA ASP A 312 2.87 -31.79 -28.00
C ASP A 312 1.67 -30.84 -27.88
N PHE A 313 0.72 -30.91 -28.79
CA PHE A 313 -0.50 -30.12 -28.69
C PHE A 313 -1.74 -30.82 -29.25
N ARG A 314 -2.91 -30.46 -28.71
CA ARG A 314 -4.23 -30.89 -29.19
C ARG A 314 -5.15 -29.68 -29.25
N VAL A 315 -6.06 -29.68 -30.21
CA VAL A 315 -7.07 -28.62 -30.38
C VAL A 315 -8.45 -29.28 -30.36
N ASN A 316 -9.38 -28.73 -29.58
CA ASN A 316 -10.76 -29.19 -29.57
C ASN A 316 -11.57 -28.52 -30.71
N GLN A 317 -12.81 -28.97 -30.94
CA GLN A 317 -13.69 -28.42 -31.98
C GLN A 317 -14.00 -26.93 -31.81
N GLU A 318 -13.87 -26.41 -30.59
CA GLU A 318 -14.12 -25.00 -30.25
C GLU A 318 -12.87 -24.14 -30.39
N ASN A 319 -11.76 -24.65 -30.95
CA ASN A 319 -10.48 -23.94 -31.07
C ASN A 319 -9.83 -23.57 -29.72
N ASN A 320 -10.04 -24.37 -28.68
CA ASN A 320 -9.22 -24.35 -27.48
C ASN A 320 -8.04 -25.29 -27.69
N ILE A 321 -6.84 -24.80 -27.40
CA ILE A 321 -5.59 -25.54 -27.58
C ILE A 321 -5.00 -25.92 -26.22
N VAL A 322 -4.61 -27.18 -26.10
CA VAL A 322 -3.78 -27.68 -25.01
C VAL A 322 -2.38 -27.89 -25.55
N VAL A 323 -1.38 -27.32 -24.89
CA VAL A 323 0.04 -27.49 -25.22
C VAL A 323 0.76 -28.11 -24.03
N ARG A 324 1.47 -29.21 -24.26
CA ARG A 324 2.40 -29.82 -23.32
C ARG A 324 3.81 -29.49 -23.76
N TRP A 325 4.56 -28.77 -22.93
CA TRP A 325 5.93 -28.35 -23.22
C TRP A 325 6.91 -28.91 -22.19
N TYR A 326 8.04 -29.41 -22.65
CA TYR A 326 9.05 -30.04 -21.80
C TYR A 326 10.23 -29.11 -21.54
N ASP A 327 10.39 -28.71 -20.27
CA ASP A 327 11.59 -28.02 -19.79
C ASP A 327 12.45 -28.98 -18.96
N ASN A 328 12.56 -28.77 -17.65
CA ASN A 328 13.07 -29.79 -16.72
C ASN A 328 12.02 -30.85 -16.39
N LYS A 329 10.74 -30.48 -16.50
CA LYS A 329 9.55 -31.30 -16.31
C LYS A 329 8.52 -30.89 -17.35
N ALA A 330 7.59 -31.78 -17.66
CA ALA A 330 6.48 -31.43 -18.54
C ALA A 330 5.52 -30.45 -17.85
N VAL A 331 5.16 -29.39 -18.57
CA VAL A 331 4.14 -28.41 -18.17
C VAL A 331 3.02 -28.44 -19.21
N ASN A 332 1.77 -28.50 -18.76
CA ASN A 332 0.61 -28.43 -19.64
C ASN A 332 -0.07 -27.09 -19.46
N LEU A 333 -0.40 -26.45 -20.57
CA LEU A 333 -1.16 -25.21 -20.61
C LEU A 333 -2.37 -25.41 -21.52
N ILE A 334 -3.47 -24.75 -21.19
CA ILE A 334 -4.65 -24.63 -22.04
C ILE A 334 -4.89 -23.17 -22.36
N SER A 335 -5.31 -22.88 -23.58
CA SER A 335 -5.68 -21.54 -24.01
C SER A 335 -6.88 -21.53 -24.94
N SER A 336 -7.65 -20.45 -24.89
CA SER A 336 -8.72 -20.16 -25.84
C SER A 336 -8.28 -19.29 -27.02
N PHE A 337 -7.04 -18.77 -27.05
CA PHE A 337 -6.63 -17.73 -28.02
C PHE A 337 -5.16 -17.77 -28.47
N VAL A 338 -4.26 -18.44 -27.76
CA VAL A 338 -2.83 -18.52 -28.12
C VAL A 338 -2.34 -19.96 -28.11
N GLY A 339 -1.60 -20.34 -29.15
CA GLY A 339 -1.11 -21.70 -29.34
C GLY A 339 0.39 -21.83 -29.28
N THR A 340 0.94 -22.66 -30.17
CA THR A 340 2.38 -22.92 -30.27
C THR A 340 3.14 -21.81 -31.00
N GLU A 341 2.54 -21.26 -32.05
CA GLU A 341 3.19 -20.29 -32.94
C GLU A 341 2.94 -18.82 -32.51
N PRO A 342 3.91 -17.90 -32.76
CA PRO A 342 5.26 -18.20 -33.25
C PRO A 342 6.13 -18.88 -32.18
N VAL A 343 6.88 -19.92 -32.58
CA VAL A 343 7.84 -20.54 -31.66
C VAL A 343 9.04 -19.62 -31.47
N GLY A 344 9.17 -19.09 -30.25
CA GLY A 344 10.30 -18.29 -29.84
C GLY A 344 11.43 -19.13 -29.23
N ASN A 345 12.48 -18.45 -28.78
CA ASN A 345 13.60 -19.07 -28.08
C ASN A 345 13.75 -18.46 -26.68
N VAL A 346 14.06 -19.29 -25.68
CA VAL A 346 14.34 -18.83 -24.31
C VAL A 346 15.68 -19.35 -23.82
N LYS A 347 16.50 -18.48 -23.24
CA LYS A 347 17.74 -18.88 -22.58
C LYS A 347 17.43 -19.54 -21.26
N ARG A 348 17.96 -20.74 -21.04
CA ARG A 348 17.78 -21.50 -19.81
C ARG A 348 19.11 -22.02 -19.31
N TRP A 349 19.33 -21.93 -18.01
CA TRP A 349 20.44 -22.62 -17.38
C TRP A 349 20.25 -24.13 -17.49
N ASP A 350 21.29 -24.83 -17.96
CA ASP A 350 21.37 -26.28 -17.89
C ASP A 350 22.40 -26.68 -16.82
N ARG A 351 21.95 -27.49 -15.86
CA ARG A 351 22.79 -27.94 -14.75
C ARG A 351 23.87 -28.91 -15.20
N LYS A 352 23.64 -29.67 -16.29
CA LYS A 352 24.60 -30.66 -16.79
C LYS A 352 25.78 -30.00 -17.47
N SER A 353 25.51 -29.12 -18.43
CA SER A 353 26.54 -28.36 -19.15
C SER A 353 27.09 -27.17 -18.36
N LYS A 354 26.44 -26.75 -17.26
CA LYS A 354 26.75 -25.52 -16.50
C LYS A 354 26.82 -24.28 -17.40
N THR A 355 25.99 -24.24 -18.44
CA THR A 355 25.90 -23.14 -19.39
C THR A 355 24.44 -22.78 -19.66
N HIS A 356 24.22 -21.63 -20.30
CA HIS A 356 22.90 -21.26 -20.80
C HIS A 356 22.69 -21.89 -22.18
N ILE A 357 21.65 -22.71 -22.29
CA ILE A 357 21.19 -23.30 -23.54
C ILE A 357 19.99 -22.53 -24.08
N THR A 358 19.86 -22.51 -25.40
CA THR A 358 18.69 -21.95 -26.08
C THR A 358 17.66 -23.05 -26.24
N VAL A 359 16.44 -22.81 -25.73
CA VAL A 359 15.35 -23.78 -25.75
C VAL A 359 14.19 -23.20 -26.57
N PRO A 360 13.62 -23.95 -27.54
CA PRO A 360 12.43 -23.50 -28.24
C PRO A 360 11.25 -23.41 -27.26
N ARG A 361 10.53 -22.30 -27.31
CA ARG A 361 9.44 -21.94 -26.39
C ARG A 361 8.20 -21.57 -27.21
N PRO A 362 7.08 -22.28 -27.02
CA PRO A 362 5.84 -21.95 -27.71
C PRO A 362 5.24 -20.62 -27.21
N ALA A 363 4.50 -19.93 -28.08
CA ALA A 363 3.90 -18.63 -27.81
C ALA A 363 2.99 -18.61 -26.55
N ILE A 364 2.26 -19.70 -26.29
CA ILE A 364 1.44 -19.85 -25.07
C ILE A 364 2.27 -19.75 -23.79
N VAL A 365 3.48 -20.33 -23.75
CA VAL A 365 4.37 -20.30 -22.58
C VAL A 365 4.94 -18.90 -22.37
N GLU A 366 5.27 -18.20 -23.47
CA GLU A 366 5.67 -16.80 -23.40
C GLU A 366 4.57 -15.92 -22.84
N THR A 367 3.37 -16.03 -23.42
CA THR A 367 2.20 -15.23 -23.05
C THR A 367 1.82 -15.47 -21.59
N TYR A 368 1.78 -16.73 -21.15
CA TYR A 368 1.50 -17.06 -19.75
C TYR A 368 2.51 -16.43 -18.79
N ASN A 369 3.81 -16.61 -19.03
CA ASN A 369 4.86 -16.09 -18.15
C ASN A 369 4.88 -14.55 -18.11
N LYS A 370 4.44 -13.89 -19.19
CA LYS A 370 4.40 -12.43 -19.25
C LYS A 370 3.31 -11.83 -18.35
N PHE A 371 2.15 -12.49 -18.23
CA PHE A 371 0.97 -11.89 -17.61
C PHE A 371 0.50 -12.54 -16.30
N MET A 372 0.91 -13.76 -15.99
CA MET A 372 0.51 -14.46 -14.76
C MET A 372 1.02 -13.76 -13.47
N GLY A 373 2.14 -13.04 -13.54
CA GLY A 373 2.81 -12.45 -12.37
C GLY A 373 2.16 -11.21 -11.75
N GLY A 374 0.95 -10.81 -12.17
CA GLY A 374 0.29 -9.60 -11.69
C GLY A 374 0.01 -9.62 -10.17
N VAL A 375 -0.50 -10.74 -9.64
CA VAL A 375 -0.75 -10.90 -8.20
C VAL A 375 0.57 -10.99 -7.42
N ASP A 376 1.57 -11.70 -7.94
CA ASP A 376 2.90 -11.78 -7.31
C ASP A 376 3.59 -10.40 -7.25
N LEU A 377 3.40 -9.55 -8.27
CA LEU A 377 3.88 -8.17 -8.26
C LEU A 377 3.21 -7.36 -7.16
N LEU A 378 1.89 -7.48 -6.98
CA LEU A 378 1.17 -6.86 -5.88
C LEU A 378 1.67 -7.34 -4.51
N ASP A 379 1.88 -8.65 -4.34
CA ASP A 379 2.39 -9.25 -3.10
C ASP A 379 3.79 -8.72 -2.78
N MET A 380 4.66 -8.60 -3.79
CA MET A 380 6.00 -8.03 -3.67
C MET A 380 5.94 -6.55 -3.25
N LEU A 381 5.15 -5.73 -3.95
CA LEU A 381 4.96 -4.32 -3.61
C LEU A 381 4.39 -4.16 -2.20
N SER A 382 3.40 -4.97 -1.84
CA SER A 382 2.81 -4.97 -0.50
C SER A 382 3.84 -5.31 0.57
N ALA A 383 4.73 -6.27 0.32
CA ALA A 383 5.78 -6.66 1.26
C ALA A 383 6.81 -5.55 1.52
N LEU A 384 7.12 -4.72 0.51
CA LEU A 384 8.09 -3.61 0.63
C LEU A 384 7.63 -2.51 1.60
N TYR A 385 6.34 -2.17 1.60
CA TYR A 385 5.79 -1.05 2.39
C TYR A 385 5.01 -1.51 3.63
N LYS A 386 5.06 -2.80 3.95
CA LYS A 386 4.27 -3.36 5.05
C LYS A 386 4.82 -2.95 6.40
N PHE A 387 4.09 -2.12 7.13
CA PHE A 387 4.39 -1.89 8.54
C PHE A 387 4.07 -3.13 9.39
N SER A 388 5.04 -3.57 10.19
CA SER A 388 4.91 -4.71 11.10
C SER A 388 4.12 -4.34 12.36
N PHE A 389 2.80 -4.24 12.21
CA PHE A 389 1.88 -4.00 13.31
C PHE A 389 1.44 -5.29 14.01
N ARG A 390 1.39 -5.28 15.36
CA ARG A 390 0.88 -6.40 16.15
C ARG A 390 -0.45 -6.02 16.79
N SER A 391 -1.52 -6.72 16.38
CA SER A 391 -2.84 -6.63 17.02
C SER A 391 -3.29 -7.98 17.58
N ARG A 392 -4.10 -7.94 18.65
CA ARG A 392 -4.89 -9.10 19.12
C ARG A 392 -6.16 -9.30 18.28
N ARG A 393 -6.61 -8.27 17.56
CA ARG A 393 -7.81 -8.29 16.72
C ARG A 393 -7.42 -8.63 15.30
N TRP A 394 -7.84 -9.80 14.84
CA TRP A 394 -7.40 -10.41 13.58
C TRP A 394 -7.77 -9.58 12.36
N TYR A 395 -8.96 -8.95 12.35
CA TYR A 395 -9.44 -8.13 11.24
C TYR A 395 -8.58 -6.90 10.97
N MET A 396 -7.81 -6.42 11.96
CA MET A 396 -6.86 -5.31 11.75
C MET A 396 -5.75 -5.67 10.77
N TYR A 397 -5.39 -6.95 10.63
CA TYR A 397 -4.38 -7.38 9.64
C TYR A 397 -4.93 -7.32 8.22
N ILE A 398 -6.20 -7.68 8.03
CA ILE A 398 -6.89 -7.59 6.74
C ILE A 398 -7.09 -6.12 6.38
N TRP A 399 -7.51 -5.30 7.34
CA TRP A 399 -7.65 -3.87 7.15
C TRP A 399 -6.34 -3.22 6.69
N TRP A 400 -5.26 -3.41 7.44
CA TRP A 400 -3.97 -2.81 7.10
C TRP A 400 -3.46 -3.27 5.74
N HIS A 401 -3.65 -4.55 5.41
CA HIS A 401 -3.34 -5.04 4.07
C HIS A 401 -4.16 -4.33 2.99
N THR A 402 -5.46 -4.13 3.23
CA THR A 402 -6.35 -3.39 2.32
C THR A 402 -5.89 -1.95 2.11
N VAL A 403 -5.47 -1.27 3.19
CA VAL A 403 -4.88 0.08 3.11
C VAL A 403 -3.60 0.08 2.28
N THR A 404 -2.69 -0.89 2.50
CA THR A 404 -1.46 -1.02 1.69
C THR A 404 -1.77 -1.23 0.20
N VAL A 405 -2.73 -2.10 -0.12
CA VAL A 405 -3.17 -2.33 -1.50
C VAL A 405 -3.77 -1.07 -2.11
N ALA A 406 -4.56 -0.30 -1.34
CA ALA A 406 -5.13 0.97 -1.80
C ALA A 406 -4.04 1.99 -2.16
N VAL A 407 -2.97 2.11 -1.36
CA VAL A 407 -1.81 2.97 -1.68
C VAL A 407 -1.16 2.55 -3.00
N ILE A 408 -0.93 1.24 -3.19
CA ILE A 408 -0.29 0.69 -4.40
C ILE A 408 -1.16 0.96 -5.64
N ASN A 409 -2.46 0.72 -5.51
CA ASN A 409 -3.38 0.94 -6.62
C ASN A 409 -3.53 2.43 -6.94
N ALA A 410 -3.55 3.31 -5.93
CA ALA A 410 -3.61 4.76 -6.14
C ALA A 410 -2.38 5.24 -6.92
N TRP A 411 -1.20 4.71 -6.58
CA TRP A 411 0.04 4.99 -7.30
C TRP A 411 -0.02 4.52 -8.76
N ASN A 412 -0.47 3.29 -8.98
CA ASN A 412 -0.62 2.74 -10.33
C ASN A 412 -1.63 3.55 -11.17
N LEU A 413 -2.74 3.98 -10.56
CA LEU A 413 -3.75 4.82 -11.21
C LEU A 413 -3.19 6.20 -11.56
N TYR A 414 -2.56 6.88 -10.61
CA TYR A 414 -1.89 8.16 -10.81
C TYR A 414 -0.88 8.09 -11.97
N ARG A 415 0.01 7.09 -11.98
CA ARG A 415 0.98 6.90 -13.07
C ARG A 415 0.32 6.67 -14.43
N ARG A 416 -0.79 5.92 -14.45
CA ARG A 416 -1.54 5.65 -15.67
C ARG A 416 -2.11 6.95 -16.24
N ASP A 417 -2.66 7.81 -15.39
CA ASP A 417 -3.28 9.06 -15.83
C ASP A 417 -2.23 10.12 -16.19
N GLN A 418 -1.10 10.18 -15.48
CA GLN A 418 0.06 10.98 -15.90
C GLN A 418 0.57 10.61 -17.29
N LYS A 419 0.69 9.31 -17.57
CA LYS A 419 1.10 8.84 -18.90
C LYS A 419 0.10 9.24 -19.99
N LYS A 420 -1.21 9.23 -19.70
CA LYS A 420 -2.23 9.71 -20.65
C LYS A 420 -2.11 11.21 -20.89
N LEU A 421 -1.91 12.01 -19.83
CA LEU A 421 -1.71 13.46 -19.93
C LEU A 421 -0.46 13.79 -20.76
N TRP A 422 0.63 13.07 -20.54
CA TRP A 422 1.85 13.16 -21.34
C TRP A 422 1.59 12.87 -22.82
N LEU A 423 0.95 11.73 -23.12
CA LEU A 423 0.64 11.33 -24.50
C LEU A 423 -0.36 12.27 -25.18
N ALA A 424 -1.24 12.92 -24.42
CA ALA A 424 -2.18 13.91 -24.92
C ALA A 424 -1.56 15.30 -25.15
N GLY A 425 -0.24 15.46 -24.98
CA GLY A 425 0.44 16.76 -25.11
C GLY A 425 0.05 17.78 -24.05
N LYS A 426 -0.65 17.34 -22.99
CA LYS A 426 -1.08 18.17 -21.85
C LYS A 426 -0.14 18.02 -20.65
N ALA A 427 1.10 17.56 -20.87
CA ALA A 427 2.11 17.61 -19.82
C ALA A 427 2.32 19.07 -19.42
N LYS A 428 2.07 19.40 -18.15
CA LYS A 428 2.55 20.67 -17.57
C LYS A 428 4.08 20.68 -17.76
N ILE A 429 4.56 21.45 -18.71
CA ILE A 429 6.00 21.69 -18.92
C ILE A 429 6.54 22.25 -17.59
N ARG A 430 7.49 21.53 -16.98
CA ARG A 430 8.21 21.99 -15.80
C ARG A 430 9.06 23.21 -16.16
N CYS A 431 8.78 24.35 -15.54
CA CYS A 431 9.82 25.34 -15.31
C CYS A 431 10.52 25.00 -13.99
N GLY A 432 11.74 24.48 -14.10
CA GLY A 432 12.73 24.66 -13.05
C GLY A 432 12.93 26.15 -12.78
N ARG A 433 13.10 26.49 -11.50
CA ARG A 433 13.40 27.81 -10.93
C ARG A 433 14.21 28.72 -11.88
N PRO A 434 13.77 29.98 -12.08
CA PRO A 434 14.69 31.12 -11.97
C PRO A 434 14.39 31.92 -10.70
N LEU A 435 15.48 32.29 -10.05
CA LEU A 435 15.58 33.20 -8.92
C LEU A 435 15.02 34.58 -9.30
N SER A 436 13.93 35.03 -8.68
CA SER A 436 13.52 36.45 -8.58
C SER A 436 12.38 36.59 -7.56
N SER A 437 12.70 37.05 -6.34
CA SER A 437 11.78 37.87 -5.54
C SER A 437 11.45 39.16 -6.33
N PRO A 438 10.30 39.85 -6.16
CA PRO A 438 9.69 40.19 -4.86
C PRO A 438 8.15 40.20 -4.82
N GLU A 439 7.60 40.07 -3.61
CA GLU A 439 6.57 40.93 -3.00
C GLU A 439 5.80 40.14 -1.94
N GLU A 440 5.99 40.58 -0.70
CA GLU A 440 5.34 40.10 0.50
C GLU A 440 3.87 40.50 0.50
N THR A 441 2.99 39.57 0.86
CA THR A 441 1.72 39.92 1.53
C THR A 441 1.45 38.95 2.69
N PRO A 442 0.84 39.45 3.77
CA PRO A 442 1.10 38.95 5.13
C PRO A 442 0.23 37.75 5.50
N THR A 443 0.84 36.75 6.15
CA THR A 443 0.12 35.61 6.77
C THR A 443 -0.06 35.83 8.27
N PRO A 444 -1.14 35.30 8.89
CA PRO A 444 -1.50 35.52 10.29
C PRO A 444 -0.54 34.81 11.28
N PRO A 445 -0.51 35.21 12.57
CA PRO A 445 0.59 34.91 13.47
C PRO A 445 0.65 33.43 13.87
N ARG A 446 1.73 32.78 13.45
CA ARG A 446 2.15 31.43 13.88
C ARG A 446 2.70 31.48 15.31
N LYS A 447 2.31 30.53 16.16
CA LYS A 447 2.90 30.31 17.49
C LYS A 447 4.42 30.08 17.36
N ARG A 448 5.22 30.92 18.03
CA ARG A 448 6.68 30.92 17.96
C ARG A 448 7.28 29.65 18.58
N PRO A 449 8.30 29.03 17.95
CA PRO A 449 9.29 28.25 18.67
C PRO A 449 10.04 29.17 19.63
N SER A 450 10.50 28.67 20.78
CA SER A 450 11.31 29.47 21.71
C SER A 450 12.56 29.99 20.99
N CYS A 451 12.62 31.31 20.73
CA CYS A 451 13.84 31.98 20.29
C CYS A 451 14.91 31.76 21.37
N SER A 452 15.89 30.91 21.10
CA SER A 452 17.16 31.01 21.79
C SER A 452 17.84 32.28 21.30
N VAL A 453 18.12 33.22 22.20
CA VAL A 453 18.87 34.44 21.90
C VAL A 453 20.22 34.05 21.28
N PRO A 454 20.61 34.64 20.14
CA PRO A 454 21.92 34.41 19.52
C PRO A 454 23.08 34.56 20.52
N LEU A 455 24.11 33.72 20.38
CA LEU A 455 25.20 33.62 21.36
C LEU A 455 26.05 34.89 21.44
N ASP A 456 26.18 35.63 20.35
CA ASP A 456 26.83 36.94 20.26
C ASP A 456 26.08 37.99 21.10
N VAL A 457 24.75 38.10 20.95
CA VAL A 457 23.92 39.02 21.75
C VAL A 457 23.91 38.62 23.23
N ARG A 458 23.92 37.32 23.51
CA ARG A 458 23.95 36.80 24.89
C ARG A 458 25.27 37.09 25.62
N ARG A 459 26.38 37.21 24.88
CA ARG A 459 27.75 37.30 25.44
C ARG A 459 28.43 38.64 25.21
N ASP A 460 27.76 39.60 24.58
CA ASP A 460 28.35 40.91 24.28
C ASP A 460 28.66 41.76 25.53
N GLY A 461 28.11 41.40 26.70
CA GLY A 461 28.36 42.09 27.96
C GLY A 461 27.77 43.49 28.04
N ILE A 462 26.91 43.87 27.08
CA ILE A 462 26.31 45.20 26.97
C ILE A 462 24.81 45.09 27.29
N ASP A 463 24.27 45.98 28.11
CA ASP A 463 22.83 46.14 28.38
C ASP A 463 22.05 44.90 28.87
N HIS A 464 22.72 43.97 29.57
CA HIS A 464 22.05 42.86 30.27
C HIS A 464 21.66 43.27 31.69
N PHE A 465 20.62 44.09 31.81
CA PHE A 465 20.14 44.57 33.11
C PHE A 465 19.16 43.57 33.77
N PRO A 466 19.36 43.25 35.06
CA PRO A 466 18.42 42.42 35.82
C PRO A 466 17.22 43.27 36.29
N THR A 467 16.02 42.84 35.95
CA THR A 467 14.76 43.40 36.44
C THR A 467 13.93 42.35 37.15
N TRP A 468 12.81 42.75 37.75
CA TRP A 468 11.89 41.83 38.43
C TRP A 468 10.61 41.61 37.66
N GLU A 469 10.25 40.34 37.48
CA GLU A 469 9.03 39.89 36.82
C GLU A 469 8.36 38.75 37.61
N THR A 470 7.21 38.27 37.12
CA THR A 470 6.51 37.12 37.68
C THR A 470 7.40 35.88 37.74
N ARG A 471 7.30 35.12 38.82
CA ARG A 471 8.16 33.96 39.08
C ARG A 471 8.09 32.93 37.95
N GLN A 472 9.21 32.69 37.27
CA GLN A 472 9.32 31.68 36.22
C GLN A 472 10.48 30.73 36.47
N ARG A 473 10.55 29.67 35.65
CA ARG A 473 11.54 28.61 35.78
C ARG A 473 12.88 29.02 35.13
N CYS A 474 13.92 29.20 35.96
CA CYS A 474 15.33 29.00 35.61
C CYS A 474 15.65 27.50 35.81
N ASN A 475 16.88 26.98 35.90
CA ASN A 475 17.06 25.59 36.40
C ASN A 475 16.37 25.35 37.78
N HIS A 476 15.96 26.43 38.47
CA HIS A 476 14.99 26.47 39.57
C HIS A 476 13.89 27.51 39.31
N PHE A 477 13.42 28.28 40.30
CA PHE A 477 12.50 29.40 40.08
C PHE A 477 13.18 30.73 40.41
N SER A 478 13.00 31.75 39.57
CA SER A 478 13.54 33.10 39.76
C SER A 478 12.49 34.16 39.45
N HIS A 479 12.57 35.29 40.17
CA HIS A 479 11.88 36.55 39.86
C HIS A 479 12.75 37.50 39.03
N VAL A 480 14.06 37.20 38.93
CA VAL A 480 15.01 38.05 38.22
C VAL A 480 15.00 37.70 36.74
N TYR A 481 14.82 38.73 35.93
CA TYR A 481 14.63 38.69 34.48
C TYR A 481 15.70 39.53 33.78
N CYS A 482 16.28 39.02 32.68
CA CYS A 482 17.18 39.81 31.84
C CYS A 482 16.37 40.50 30.74
N GLU A 483 16.37 41.84 30.70
CA GLU A 483 15.57 42.59 29.71
C GLU A 483 16.01 42.35 28.27
N LYS A 484 17.32 42.19 28.04
CA LYS A 484 17.89 41.98 26.72
C LYS A 484 17.73 40.54 26.24
N CYS A 485 18.04 39.57 27.09
CA CYS A 485 17.93 38.15 26.73
C CYS A 485 16.52 37.55 26.92
N LYS A 486 15.59 38.29 27.54
CA LYS A 486 14.21 37.86 27.80
C LYS A 486 14.10 36.52 28.53
N VAL A 487 15.01 36.26 29.49
CA VAL A 487 15.10 35.00 30.25
C VAL A 487 15.13 35.25 31.76
N HIS A 488 14.58 34.29 32.52
CA HIS A 488 14.62 34.30 33.97
C HIS A 488 15.85 33.58 34.50
N LEU A 489 16.64 34.26 35.32
CA LEU A 489 17.92 33.78 35.80
C LEU A 489 18.05 34.06 37.29
N CYS A 490 18.61 33.14 38.07
CA CYS A 490 18.87 33.37 39.50
C CYS A 490 19.98 34.40 39.69
N LEU A 491 19.76 35.38 40.57
CA LEU A 491 20.74 36.34 41.04
C LEU A 491 20.58 36.50 42.56
N ASN A 492 21.25 35.66 43.32
CA ASN A 492 21.21 35.62 44.78
C ASN A 492 22.54 35.14 45.35
N LYS A 493 22.73 35.28 46.67
CA LYS A 493 24.00 34.98 47.37
C LYS A 493 24.53 33.57 47.08
N ASP A 494 23.62 32.59 47.00
CA ASP A 494 23.99 31.18 46.81
C ASP A 494 24.06 30.75 45.33
N ARG A 495 23.45 31.51 44.41
CA ARG A 495 23.31 31.13 42.99
C ARG A 495 23.32 32.35 42.08
N ASN A 496 24.25 32.37 41.12
CA ASN A 496 24.34 33.44 40.13
C ASN A 496 24.26 32.89 38.70
N CYS A 497 23.08 32.38 38.34
CA CYS A 497 22.79 31.93 36.99
C CYS A 497 22.81 33.10 35.99
N PHE A 498 22.56 34.33 36.45
CA PHE A 498 22.64 35.53 35.62
C PHE A 498 24.05 35.73 35.06
N CYS A 499 25.07 35.69 35.92
CA CYS A 499 26.46 35.78 35.49
C CYS A 499 26.88 34.58 34.65
N ALA A 500 26.52 33.36 35.05
CA ALA A 500 26.86 32.14 34.30
C ALA A 500 26.26 32.13 32.89
N TYR A 501 25.02 32.59 32.73
CA TYR A 501 24.36 32.63 31.43
C TYR A 501 25.07 33.57 30.47
N HIS A 502 25.48 34.77 30.90
CA HIS A 502 26.13 35.75 30.02
C HIS A 502 27.65 35.55 29.87
N LYS A 503 28.32 34.79 30.76
CA LYS A 503 29.79 34.61 30.74
C LYS A 503 30.31 33.22 30.37
N MET A 504 29.52 32.15 30.44
CA MET A 504 30.06 30.81 30.16
C MET A 504 30.48 30.67 28.70
N LYS A 505 31.77 30.34 28.47
CA LYS A 505 32.36 30.01 27.17
C LYS A 505 31.72 28.75 26.58
#